data_AF-A0A951UT41-F1
#
_entry.id   AF-A0A951UT41-F1
#
_cell.length_a   1.000
_cell.length_b   1.000
_cell.length_c   1.000
_cell.angle_alpha   90.00
_cell.angle_beta   90.00
_cell.angle_gamma   90.00
#
_symmetry.space_group_name_H-M   'P 1'
#
loop_
_entity.id
_entity.type
_entity.pdbx_description
1 polymer ?
#
loop_
_entity_poly.entity_id
_entity_poly.type
_entity_poly.pdbx_seq_one_letter_code
_entity_poly.pdbx_strand_id
1 'polypeptide(L)'
;MFNPKGRTERDSEEWAIEALRGTRNGNLQYVVILGILGSVAIVPFAGVPMGIFSFVCCLMFSLSSASKSQHSQAAVHEFGCFAHALEGSKFHAFRAQVGDEEIVAQCQWARENGYPLSSDASEFLAQQKIVNIESVSMTSNTSEEYTSLTARLPDQPEKAKSATVPNLRGDMSAKTQFSKQIPNLTRSIAENLKNTLIVGVPGVGKDLFLSNVLRDVRSLHPKATIFFIDPKADPKEVGYFDGCVDYPFHMNIAEESPQQVCDWVCECLEEFESFDAGTELKILCFGEIAATMKLLGTIKGAAQLLKAKFVSYSSSGDSRGIKFIASSQNAHTDGIGFNGGERSIFTPIVLISAAQIPASEQILKAQIISSDKRLSSTELETLCKKSPVGRAIYHGGFNQWFPMPELPNYSGYNRDTRSFSNQQTALLAKLEATQETTVNEFVTNELGLSGDKAEKMLTAVAEVLEQEKRKSLIAKFKSNVKP
;
A
#
# COMPACT_ATOMS: atom_id res chain seq x y z
N MET A 1 3.07 42.45 -34.49
CA MET A 1 3.41 42.75 -33.08
C MET A 1 3.72 41.40 -32.42
N PHE A 2 5.00 41.11 -32.23
CA PHE A 2 5.50 39.84 -31.69
C PHE A 2 5.42 39.91 -30.16
N ASN A 3 4.71 38.98 -29.53
CA ASN A 3 4.59 38.88 -28.06
C ASN A 3 5.42 37.68 -27.58
N PRO A 4 6.69 37.88 -27.18
CA PRO A 4 7.61 36.78 -26.84
C PRO A 4 7.36 36.19 -25.44
N LYS A 5 6.29 36.56 -24.73
CA LYS A 5 5.98 36.09 -23.36
C LYS A 5 4.58 35.50 -23.22
N GLY A 6 4.00 34.99 -24.32
CA GLY A 6 2.76 34.23 -24.27
C GLY A 6 3.02 32.76 -23.93
N ARG A 7 2.90 32.40 -22.63
CA ARG A 7 3.02 31.04 -22.05
C ARG A 7 4.35 30.32 -22.31
N THR A 8 5.39 30.64 -21.54
CA THR A 8 6.67 29.90 -21.54
C THR A 8 6.84 28.91 -20.39
N GLU A 9 5.97 28.93 -19.39
CA GLU A 9 6.04 27.98 -18.27
C GLU A 9 4.88 27.00 -18.37
N ARG A 10 5.23 25.73 -18.61
CA ARG A 10 4.27 24.63 -18.55
C ARG A 10 4.13 24.19 -17.10
N ASP A 11 2.92 23.89 -16.68
CA ASP A 11 2.70 23.33 -15.34
C ASP A 11 3.12 21.85 -15.28
N SER A 12 3.11 21.28 -14.07
CA SER A 12 3.49 19.89 -13.84
C SER A 12 2.58 18.89 -14.56
N GLU A 13 1.33 19.25 -14.81
CA GLU A 13 0.34 18.39 -15.47
C GLU A 13 0.60 18.35 -16.99
N GLU A 14 0.94 19.48 -17.59
CA GLU A 14 1.38 19.60 -18.98
C GLU A 14 2.70 18.84 -19.24
N TRP A 15 3.65 18.90 -18.30
CA TRP A 15 4.88 18.10 -18.39
C TRP A 15 4.63 16.60 -18.22
N ALA A 16 3.71 16.22 -17.33
CA ALA A 16 3.30 14.83 -17.19
C ALA A 16 2.70 14.30 -18.49
N ILE A 17 1.77 15.03 -19.11
CA ILE A 17 1.15 14.64 -20.38
C ILE A 17 2.21 14.44 -21.48
N GLU A 18 3.20 15.33 -21.56
CA GLU A 18 4.24 15.25 -22.57
C GLU A 18 5.24 14.10 -22.34
N ALA A 19 5.61 13.82 -21.09
CA ALA A 19 6.43 12.67 -20.73
C ALA A 19 5.68 11.35 -20.96
N LEU A 20 4.39 11.29 -20.64
CA LEU A 20 3.53 10.13 -20.88
C LEU A 20 3.32 9.88 -22.39
N ARG A 21 3.29 10.93 -23.23
CA ARG A 21 3.28 10.79 -24.69
C ARG A 21 4.58 10.21 -25.24
N GLY A 22 5.73 10.56 -24.66
CA GLY A 22 7.04 9.98 -25.02
C GLY A 22 7.16 8.50 -24.67
N THR A 23 6.56 8.06 -23.54
CA THR A 23 6.59 6.65 -23.11
C THR A 23 5.64 5.74 -23.90
N ARG A 24 4.65 6.30 -24.60
CA ARG A 24 3.67 5.55 -25.40
C ARG A 24 4.20 5.32 -26.81
N ASN A 25 5.18 4.43 -26.97
CA ASN A 25 5.65 4.01 -28.29
C ASN A 25 4.53 3.33 -29.10
N GLY A 26 4.15 3.95 -30.21
CA GLY A 26 3.11 3.52 -31.17
C GLY A 26 3.38 2.23 -31.96
N ASN A 27 4.35 1.41 -31.55
CA ASN A 27 4.71 0.16 -32.22
C ASN A 27 4.25 -1.10 -31.49
N LEU A 28 3.69 -1.01 -30.29
CA LEU A 28 3.31 -2.22 -29.53
C LEU A 28 2.19 -3.02 -30.22
N GLN A 29 1.21 -2.32 -30.82
CA GLN A 29 0.17 -2.98 -31.64
C GLN A 29 0.76 -3.65 -32.88
N TYR A 30 1.71 -3.00 -33.56
CA TYR A 30 2.38 -3.57 -34.74
C TYR A 30 3.30 -4.73 -34.38
N VAL A 31 4.02 -4.70 -33.26
CA VAL A 31 4.91 -5.79 -32.80
C VAL A 31 4.10 -7.02 -32.37
N VAL A 32 2.95 -6.82 -31.73
CA VAL A 32 2.04 -7.94 -31.38
C VAL A 32 1.40 -8.52 -32.65
N ILE A 33 0.94 -7.67 -33.57
CA ILE A 33 0.33 -8.11 -34.84
C ILE A 33 1.36 -8.79 -35.77
N LEU A 34 2.57 -8.23 -35.91
CA LEU A 34 3.68 -8.82 -36.68
C LEU A 34 4.25 -10.08 -36.00
N GLY A 35 4.29 -10.13 -34.68
CA GLY A 35 4.72 -11.32 -33.93
C GLY A 35 3.75 -12.49 -34.10
N ILE A 36 2.45 -12.21 -34.06
CA ILE A 36 1.40 -13.19 -34.32
C ILE A 36 1.46 -13.65 -35.79
N LEU A 37 1.50 -12.73 -36.75
CA LEU A 37 1.57 -13.05 -38.18
C LEU A 37 2.87 -13.78 -38.57
N GLY A 38 4.01 -13.39 -37.99
CA GLY A 38 5.31 -14.02 -38.22
C GLY A 38 5.38 -15.45 -37.67
N SER A 39 4.77 -15.71 -36.50
CA SER A 39 4.75 -17.05 -35.91
C SER A 39 3.96 -18.06 -36.75
N VAL A 40 2.90 -17.62 -37.44
CA VAL A 40 2.10 -18.47 -38.34
C VAL A 40 2.86 -18.79 -39.63
N ALA A 41 3.69 -17.86 -40.13
CA ALA A 41 4.45 -18.03 -41.37
C ALA A 41 5.68 -18.96 -41.23
N ILE A 42 6.21 -19.16 -40.02
CA ILE A 42 7.44 -19.94 -39.78
C ILE A 42 7.16 -21.44 -39.54
N VAL A 43 5.94 -21.79 -39.10
CA VAL A 43 5.52 -23.18 -38.82
C VAL A 43 5.72 -24.14 -40.02
N PRO A 44 5.46 -23.75 -41.29
CA PRO A 44 5.69 -24.64 -42.43
C PRO A 44 7.18 -24.92 -42.73
N PHE A 45 8.09 -24.04 -42.32
CA PHE A 45 9.52 -24.10 -42.71
C PHE A 45 10.45 -24.62 -41.62
N ALA A 46 10.14 -24.34 -40.33
CA ALA A 46 11.01 -24.67 -39.21
C ALA A 46 10.38 -25.64 -38.18
N GLY A 47 9.14 -26.07 -38.43
CA GLY A 47 8.40 -26.96 -37.55
C GLY A 47 7.77 -26.26 -36.35
N VAL A 48 6.77 -26.93 -35.76
CA VAL A 48 5.97 -26.46 -34.61
C VAL A 48 6.81 -25.97 -33.42
N PRO A 49 7.95 -26.59 -33.03
CA PRO A 49 8.74 -26.13 -31.89
C PRO A 49 9.32 -24.72 -32.08
N MET A 50 9.75 -24.37 -33.30
CA MET A 50 10.31 -23.04 -33.58
C MET A 50 9.24 -21.96 -33.67
N GLY A 51 8.04 -22.30 -34.14
CA GLY A 51 6.88 -21.41 -34.11
C GLY A 51 6.46 -21.06 -32.67
N ILE A 52 6.43 -22.07 -31.78
CA ILE A 52 6.14 -21.88 -30.36
C ILE A 52 7.23 -21.03 -29.69
N PHE A 53 8.51 -21.31 -29.96
CA PHE A 53 9.62 -20.53 -29.41
C PHE A 53 9.56 -19.05 -29.83
N SER A 54 9.32 -18.78 -31.12
CA SER A 54 9.18 -17.41 -31.62
C SER A 54 7.99 -16.67 -30.98
N PHE A 55 6.85 -17.34 -30.81
CA PHE A 55 5.69 -16.77 -30.15
C PHE A 55 5.97 -16.45 -28.66
N VAL A 56 6.62 -17.36 -27.95
CA VAL A 56 7.02 -17.15 -26.53
C VAL A 56 8.00 -16.00 -26.40
N CYS A 57 9.00 -15.88 -27.29
CA CYS A 57 9.93 -14.75 -27.29
C CYS A 57 9.23 -13.41 -27.56
N CYS A 58 8.30 -13.37 -28.52
CA CYS A 58 7.50 -12.17 -28.79
C CYS A 58 6.59 -11.80 -27.61
N LEU A 59 5.97 -12.78 -26.96
CA LEU A 59 5.13 -12.57 -25.77
C LEU A 59 5.97 -12.03 -24.60
N MET A 60 7.15 -12.61 -24.35
CA MET A 60 8.08 -12.13 -23.31
C MET A 60 8.60 -10.71 -23.61
N PHE A 61 8.89 -10.41 -24.87
CA PHE A 61 9.29 -9.06 -25.28
C PHE A 61 8.14 -8.04 -25.14
N SER A 62 6.91 -8.44 -25.46
CA SER A 62 5.72 -7.60 -25.30
C SER A 62 5.37 -7.36 -23.82
N LEU A 63 5.46 -8.39 -22.97
CA LEU A 63 5.22 -8.29 -21.52
C LEU A 63 6.29 -7.45 -20.82
N SER A 64 7.56 -7.61 -21.19
CA SER A 64 8.65 -6.78 -20.66
C SER A 64 8.60 -5.32 -21.16
N SER A 65 8.02 -5.08 -22.34
CA SER A 65 7.81 -3.71 -22.85
C SER A 65 6.59 -3.04 -22.23
N ALA A 66 5.51 -3.80 -21.98
CA ALA A 66 4.32 -3.32 -21.28
C ALA A 66 4.62 -2.97 -19.81
N SER A 67 5.45 -3.78 -19.12
CA SER A 67 5.87 -3.47 -17.75
C SER A 67 6.75 -2.22 -17.67
N LYS A 68 7.65 -2.01 -18.64
CA LYS A 68 8.49 -0.79 -18.74
C LYS A 68 7.67 0.47 -19.03
N SER A 69 6.66 0.37 -19.88
CA SER A 69 5.75 1.49 -20.15
C SER A 69 4.95 1.86 -18.90
N GLN A 70 4.39 0.89 -18.18
CA GLN A 70 3.66 1.15 -16.95
C GLN A 70 4.57 1.66 -15.81
N HIS A 71 5.81 1.15 -15.70
CA HIS A 71 6.80 1.64 -14.73
C HIS A 71 7.19 3.11 -14.99
N SER A 72 7.40 3.49 -16.25
CA SER A 72 7.77 4.88 -16.59
C SER A 72 6.62 5.85 -16.35
N GLN A 73 5.37 5.40 -16.51
CA GLN A 73 4.18 6.20 -16.18
C GLN A 73 4.08 6.48 -14.67
N ALA A 74 4.42 5.51 -13.82
CA ALA A 74 4.45 5.70 -12.36
C ALA A 74 5.51 6.73 -11.95
N ALA A 75 6.71 6.69 -12.54
CA ALA A 75 7.75 7.70 -12.30
C ALA A 75 7.29 9.14 -12.60
N VAL A 76 6.53 9.32 -13.68
CA VAL A 76 5.98 10.62 -14.08
C VAL A 76 4.82 11.06 -13.19
N HIS A 77 3.84 10.19 -12.96
CA HIS A 77 2.58 10.54 -12.30
C HIS A 77 2.69 10.58 -10.77
N GLU A 78 3.46 9.67 -10.17
CA GLU A 78 3.55 9.54 -8.71
C GLU A 78 4.72 10.34 -8.11
N PHE A 79 5.79 10.53 -8.88
CA PHE A 79 7.03 11.14 -8.39
C PHE A 79 7.39 12.44 -9.10
N GLY A 80 6.65 12.88 -10.12
CA GLY A 80 6.97 14.08 -10.88
C GLY A 80 8.35 14.01 -11.57
N CYS A 81 8.86 12.80 -11.81
CA CYS A 81 10.15 12.58 -12.46
C CYS A 81 9.96 12.66 -13.97
N PHE A 82 9.94 13.87 -14.54
CA PHE A 82 9.70 14.07 -15.97
C PHE A 82 10.96 13.84 -16.80
N ALA A 83 12.13 14.22 -16.28
CA ALA A 83 13.38 14.28 -17.04
C ALA A 83 13.78 12.95 -17.69
N HIS A 84 13.51 11.82 -17.02
CA HIS A 84 13.89 10.49 -17.54
C HIS A 84 13.16 10.09 -18.82
N ALA A 85 12.00 10.66 -19.10
CA ALA A 85 11.10 10.25 -20.18
C ALA A 85 10.96 11.29 -21.30
N LEU A 86 11.54 12.48 -21.15
CA LEU A 86 11.47 13.55 -22.16
C LEU A 86 12.61 13.41 -23.19
N GLU A 87 12.31 13.72 -24.45
CA GLU A 87 13.26 13.70 -25.56
C GLU A 87 13.21 15.02 -26.38
N GLY A 88 14.31 15.30 -27.07
CA GLY A 88 14.53 16.40 -27.98
C GLY A 88 14.22 17.76 -27.38
N SER A 89 13.47 18.57 -28.13
CA SER A 89 13.11 19.94 -27.73
C SER A 89 12.34 20.00 -26.41
N LYS A 90 11.64 18.93 -26.01
CA LYS A 90 10.89 18.87 -24.75
C LYS A 90 11.80 18.70 -23.55
N PHE A 91 12.84 17.86 -23.68
CA PHE A 91 13.87 17.71 -22.65
C PHE A 91 14.61 19.03 -22.44
N HIS A 92 15.01 19.71 -23.52
CA HIS A 92 15.69 21.01 -23.44
C HIS A 92 14.80 22.11 -22.86
N ALA A 93 13.51 22.14 -23.22
CA ALA A 93 12.57 23.12 -22.68
C ALA A 93 12.31 22.87 -21.18
N PHE A 94 12.18 21.62 -20.76
CA PHE A 94 12.04 21.28 -19.34
C PHE A 94 13.30 21.65 -18.55
N ARG A 95 14.49 21.30 -19.07
CA ARG A 95 15.79 21.70 -18.50
C ARG A 95 15.93 23.21 -18.37
N ALA A 96 15.52 23.98 -19.38
CA ALA A 96 15.54 25.44 -19.32
C ALA A 96 14.59 26.00 -18.24
N GLN A 97 13.51 25.29 -17.93
CA GLN A 97 12.51 25.70 -16.93
C GLN A 97 12.94 25.34 -15.50
N VAL A 98 13.46 24.12 -15.26
CA VAL A 98 13.77 23.63 -13.90
C VAL A 98 15.25 23.73 -13.50
N GLY A 99 16.14 23.95 -14.47
CA GLY A 99 17.58 24.04 -14.25
C GLY A 99 18.30 22.69 -14.22
N ASP A 100 19.61 22.73 -14.43
CA ASP A 100 20.47 21.55 -14.59
C ASP A 100 20.52 20.66 -13.34
N GLU A 101 20.49 21.25 -12.14
CA GLU A 101 20.52 20.53 -10.86
C GLU A 101 19.30 19.60 -10.70
N GLU A 102 18.10 20.08 -11.05
CA GLU A 102 16.86 19.31 -10.97
C GLU A 102 16.84 18.19 -12.02
N ILE A 103 17.34 18.44 -13.23
CA ILE A 103 17.48 17.40 -14.25
C ILE A 103 18.44 16.31 -13.79
N VAL A 104 19.58 16.67 -13.19
CA VAL A 104 20.53 15.70 -12.64
C VAL A 104 19.88 14.89 -11.52
N ALA A 105 19.18 15.52 -10.58
CA ALA A 105 18.49 14.85 -9.48
C ALA A 105 17.44 13.85 -9.98
N GLN A 106 16.59 14.24 -10.93
CA GLN A 106 15.57 13.36 -11.51
C GLN A 106 16.20 12.21 -12.31
N CYS A 107 17.25 12.46 -13.10
CA CYS A 107 17.91 11.41 -13.89
C CYS A 107 18.69 10.42 -13.00
N GLN A 108 19.33 10.89 -11.94
CA GLN A 108 20.02 10.03 -10.97
C GLN A 108 19.01 9.18 -10.19
N TRP A 109 17.95 9.80 -9.68
CA TRP A 109 16.86 9.09 -9.01
C TRP A 109 16.23 8.03 -9.92
N ALA A 110 15.96 8.39 -11.18
CA ALA A 110 15.41 7.45 -12.16
C ALA A 110 16.33 6.24 -12.36
N ARG A 111 17.63 6.47 -12.52
CA ARG A 111 18.65 5.41 -12.67
C ARG A 111 18.76 4.52 -11.43
N GLU A 112 18.79 5.10 -10.24
CA GLU A 112 18.87 4.38 -8.97
C GLU A 112 17.64 3.50 -8.70
N ASN A 113 16.47 3.92 -9.20
CA ASN A 113 15.23 3.19 -9.05
C ASN A 113 14.89 2.30 -10.28
N GLY A 114 15.84 2.14 -11.21
CA GLY A 114 15.73 1.23 -12.34
C GLY A 114 14.82 1.70 -13.48
N TYR A 115 14.52 2.99 -13.56
CA TYR A 115 13.78 3.59 -14.67
C TYR A 115 14.71 3.86 -15.86
N PRO A 116 14.28 3.53 -17.09
CA PRO A 116 15.08 3.81 -18.28
C PRO A 116 15.17 5.32 -18.50
N LEU A 117 16.38 5.80 -18.81
CA LEU A 117 16.59 7.17 -19.22
C LEU A 117 16.40 7.29 -20.73
N SER A 118 15.78 8.38 -21.18
CA SER A 118 15.79 8.79 -22.58
C SER A 118 17.22 9.01 -23.09
N SER A 119 17.38 9.09 -24.42
CA SER A 119 18.69 9.36 -25.03
C SER A 119 19.29 10.67 -24.51
N ASP A 120 18.49 11.74 -24.48
CA ASP A 120 18.95 13.07 -24.06
C ASP A 120 19.24 13.14 -22.55
N ALA A 121 18.43 12.46 -21.72
CA ALA A 121 18.69 12.34 -20.28
C ALA A 121 19.98 11.57 -19.99
N SER A 122 20.24 10.51 -20.75
CA SER A 122 21.46 9.70 -20.64
C SER A 122 22.70 10.48 -21.05
N GLU A 123 22.62 11.18 -22.20
CA GLU A 123 23.72 11.99 -22.73
C GLU A 123 24.03 13.17 -21.80
N PHE A 124 23.01 13.88 -21.32
CA PHE A 124 23.18 14.99 -20.38
C PHE A 124 23.88 14.54 -19.09
N LEU A 125 23.45 13.41 -18.51
CA LEU A 125 24.05 12.89 -17.28
C LEU A 125 25.49 12.39 -17.49
N ALA A 126 25.83 11.93 -18.71
CA ALA A 126 27.20 11.59 -19.06
C ALA A 126 28.10 12.84 -19.20
N GLN A 127 27.60 13.91 -19.81
CA GLN A 127 28.32 15.19 -19.96
C GLN A 127 28.64 15.83 -18.60
N GLN A 128 27.69 15.81 -17.65
CA GLN A 128 27.91 16.34 -16.29
C GLN A 128 29.01 15.57 -15.52
N LYS A 129 29.14 14.26 -15.79
CA LYS A 129 30.19 13.44 -15.17
C LYS A 129 31.59 13.76 -15.70
N ILE A 130 31.71 14.22 -16.95
CA ILE A 130 32.98 14.62 -17.57
C ILE A 130 33.44 15.98 -17.03
N VAL A 131 32.53 16.96 -16.94
CA VAL A 131 32.85 18.30 -16.42
C VAL A 131 33.34 18.27 -14.97
N ASN A 132 32.76 17.41 -14.12
CA ASN A 132 33.20 17.23 -12.73
C ASN A 132 34.57 16.52 -12.59
N ILE A 133 35.06 15.81 -13.62
CA ILE A 133 36.37 15.15 -13.58
C ILE A 133 37.48 16.12 -14.01
N GLU A 134 37.21 17.02 -14.96
CA GLU A 134 38.17 18.04 -15.40
C GLU A 134 38.36 19.17 -14.38
N SER A 135 37.34 19.50 -13.58
CA SER A 135 37.45 20.52 -12.52
C SER A 135 38.25 20.09 -11.29
N VAL A 136 38.62 18.81 -11.16
CA VAL A 136 39.41 18.27 -10.03
C VAL A 136 40.91 18.15 -10.38
N SER A 137 41.29 18.31 -11.65
CA SER A 137 42.68 18.15 -12.11
C SER A 137 43.35 19.47 -12.48
N MET A 138 43.34 20.47 -11.59
CA MET A 138 44.26 21.63 -11.64
C MET A 138 44.57 22.19 -10.25
N THR A 139 45.20 21.38 -9.39
CA THR A 139 46.12 21.87 -8.35
C THR A 139 47.12 20.76 -8.02
N SER A 140 48.23 20.72 -8.75
CA SER A 140 49.45 20.01 -8.38
C SER A 140 50.58 21.01 -8.31
N ASN A 141 51.16 21.15 -7.12
CA ASN A 141 52.46 21.70 -6.71
C ASN A 141 52.27 22.07 -5.22
N THR A 142 52.96 21.54 -4.23
CA THR A 142 54.36 21.11 -4.13
C THR A 142 54.51 20.14 -2.95
N SER A 143 55.57 19.36 -3.03
CA SER A 143 55.97 18.24 -2.18
C SER A 143 56.58 18.65 -0.83
N GLU A 144 56.59 17.64 0.05
CA GLU A 144 57.62 17.28 1.05
C GLU A 144 57.41 17.50 2.56
N GLU A 145 57.70 16.39 3.26
CA GLU A 145 58.22 16.19 4.62
C GLU A 145 57.31 16.24 5.86
N TYR A 146 56.87 15.03 6.24
CA TYR A 146 57.17 14.31 7.49
C TYR A 146 57.42 15.08 8.82
N THR A 147 56.56 14.72 9.78
CA THR A 147 56.85 14.39 11.20
C THR A 147 56.37 15.36 12.28
N SER A 148 55.60 14.77 13.20
CA SER A 148 55.63 14.90 14.66
C SER A 148 54.37 15.42 15.35
N LEU A 149 53.99 14.62 16.35
CA LEU A 149 52.99 14.88 17.38
C LEU A 149 53.24 16.21 18.10
N THR A 150 52.18 16.89 18.53
CA THR A 150 51.99 17.20 19.97
C THR A 150 50.60 17.76 20.26
N ALA A 151 50.10 17.41 21.44
CA ALA A 151 48.83 17.77 22.03
C ALA A 151 48.74 19.26 22.42
N ARG A 152 47.52 19.82 22.44
CA ARG A 152 46.82 20.40 23.61
C ARG A 152 45.61 21.25 23.18
N LEU A 153 44.49 21.01 23.84
CA LEU A 153 43.29 21.85 24.01
C LEU A 153 43.63 23.24 24.61
N PRO A 154 42.66 24.14 24.87
CA PRO A 154 41.48 24.61 24.12
C PRO A 154 41.45 26.16 24.04
N ASP A 155 40.48 26.76 23.33
CA ASP A 155 39.67 27.91 23.81
C ASP A 155 38.84 28.54 22.67
N GLN A 156 37.52 28.59 22.89
CA GLN A 156 36.60 29.60 22.34
C GLN A 156 36.66 30.86 23.25
N PRO A 157 35.94 31.99 23.00
CA PRO A 157 34.97 32.33 21.95
C PRO A 157 35.19 33.73 21.33
N GLU A 158 34.45 34.12 20.28
CA GLU A 158 33.70 35.40 20.27
C GLU A 158 32.86 35.63 19.00
N LYS A 159 31.69 36.22 19.23
CA LYS A 159 30.67 36.63 18.24
C LYS A 159 30.97 38.06 17.74
N ALA A 160 30.72 38.35 16.47
CA ALA A 160 30.30 39.69 16.05
C ALA A 160 29.40 39.64 14.80
N LYS A 161 28.42 40.55 14.79
CA LYS A 161 27.21 40.55 13.96
C LYS A 161 27.37 41.43 12.69
N SER A 162 26.69 40.97 11.63
CA SER A 162 25.80 41.71 10.70
C SER A 162 26.27 42.99 10.00
N ALA A 163 26.19 42.97 8.66
CA ALA A 163 25.81 44.14 7.86
C ALA A 163 24.81 43.71 6.77
N THR A 164 23.66 44.38 6.76
CA THR A 164 22.51 44.18 5.86
C THR A 164 22.59 45.15 4.68
N VAL A 165 22.29 44.69 3.46
CA VAL A 165 21.92 45.57 2.32
C VAL A 165 20.64 45.00 1.67
N PRO A 166 19.67 45.85 1.24
CA PRO A 166 18.27 45.46 1.06
C PRO A 166 17.93 44.92 -0.34
N ASN A 167 16.89 44.07 -0.34
CA ASN A 167 16.02 43.59 -1.41
C ASN A 167 16.04 44.32 -2.76
N LEU A 168 16.04 43.51 -3.85
CA LEU A 168 15.16 43.65 -5.01
C LEU A 168 15.43 42.50 -6.00
N ARG A 169 14.75 41.36 -5.84
CA ARG A 169 14.34 40.51 -6.98
C ARG A 169 13.18 39.63 -6.56
N GLY A 170 12.12 39.76 -7.33
CA GLY A 170 10.78 39.29 -7.05
C GLY A 170 10.70 37.79 -6.77
N ASP A 171 9.77 37.53 -5.87
CA ASP A 171 8.99 36.31 -5.71
C ASP A 171 8.58 35.79 -7.10
N MET A 172 9.33 34.82 -7.64
CA MET A 172 8.88 33.97 -8.74
C MET A 172 9.41 32.55 -8.54
N SER A 173 8.47 31.62 -8.65
CA SER A 173 8.60 30.16 -8.62
C SER A 173 8.83 29.53 -7.25
N ALA A 174 7.71 29.18 -6.63
CA ALA A 174 7.61 28.10 -5.66
C ALA A 174 8.51 26.93 -6.09
N LYS A 175 9.54 26.66 -5.28
CA LYS A 175 10.42 25.51 -5.45
C LYS A 175 9.58 24.25 -5.38
N THR A 176 9.42 23.55 -6.50
CA THR A 176 8.95 22.17 -6.54
C THR A 176 10.04 21.32 -5.88
N GLN A 177 10.07 21.27 -4.55
CA GLN A 177 10.95 20.37 -3.82
C GLN A 177 10.43 18.94 -4.03
N PHE A 178 11.27 18.08 -4.60
CA PHE A 178 11.06 16.64 -4.65
C PHE A 178 10.99 16.08 -3.22
N SER A 179 9.78 15.98 -2.67
CA SER A 179 9.51 15.18 -1.48
C SER A 179 8.75 13.94 -1.93
N LYS A 180 9.31 12.76 -1.68
CA LYS A 180 8.64 11.48 -1.95
C LYS A 180 7.49 11.34 -0.95
N GLN A 181 6.33 11.90 -1.28
CA GLN A 181 5.12 11.66 -0.50
C GLN A 181 4.80 10.16 -0.56
N ILE A 182 4.58 9.55 0.60
CA ILE A 182 4.09 8.17 0.65
C ILE A 182 2.64 8.23 0.17
N PRO A 183 2.26 7.50 -0.89
CA PRO A 183 0.88 7.50 -1.36
C PRO A 183 -0.05 6.94 -0.28
N ASN A 184 -1.32 7.32 -0.32
CA ASN A 184 -2.32 6.69 0.54
C ASN A 184 -2.54 5.23 0.09
N LEU A 185 -1.84 4.32 0.77
CA LEU A 185 -1.75 2.91 0.38
C LEU A 185 -3.12 2.22 0.41
N THR A 186 -3.92 2.45 1.45
CA THR A 186 -5.24 1.80 1.59
C THR A 186 -6.23 2.34 0.56
N ARG A 187 -6.23 3.66 0.35
CA ARG A 187 -7.08 4.30 -0.66
C ARG A 187 -6.75 3.84 -2.07
N SER A 188 -5.47 3.63 -2.38
CA SER A 188 -5.05 3.16 -3.70
C SER A 188 -5.60 1.77 -4.06
N ILE A 189 -5.77 0.90 -3.05
CA ILE A 189 -6.43 -0.41 -3.22
C ILE A 189 -7.91 -0.21 -3.50
N ALA A 190 -8.58 0.71 -2.81
CA ALA A 190 -10.00 0.98 -2.99
C ALA A 190 -10.31 1.65 -4.35
N GLU A 191 -9.42 2.53 -4.84
CA GLU A 191 -9.55 3.19 -6.14
C GLU A 191 -9.39 2.21 -7.31
N ASN A 192 -8.45 1.27 -7.20
CA ASN A 192 -8.20 0.24 -8.21
C ASN A 192 -8.45 -1.16 -7.65
N LEU A 193 -9.70 -1.40 -7.25
CA LEU A 193 -10.06 -2.61 -6.54
C LEU A 193 -9.89 -3.87 -7.41
N LYS A 194 -8.91 -4.68 -7.03
CA LYS A 194 -8.60 -5.99 -7.61
C LYS A 194 -8.64 -7.05 -6.52
N ASN A 195 -8.62 -8.32 -6.93
CA ASN A 195 -8.39 -9.39 -5.98
C ASN A 195 -7.08 -9.13 -5.24
N THR A 196 -7.11 -9.19 -3.92
CA THR A 196 -6.00 -8.72 -3.08
C THR A 196 -5.67 -9.78 -2.03
N LEU A 197 -4.39 -10.07 -1.86
CA LEU A 197 -3.90 -11.01 -0.85
C LEU A 197 -2.97 -10.28 0.12
N ILE A 198 -3.42 -10.13 1.37
CA ILE A 198 -2.69 -9.45 2.44
C ILE A 198 -1.94 -10.48 3.27
N VAL A 199 -0.62 -10.44 3.26
CA VAL A 199 0.23 -11.45 3.91
C VAL A 199 1.14 -10.82 4.95
N GLY A 200 1.30 -11.52 6.07
CA GLY A 200 2.14 -11.04 7.16
C GLY A 200 2.04 -11.94 8.38
N VAL A 201 3.15 -12.10 9.10
CA VAL A 201 3.20 -12.91 10.33
C VAL A 201 2.22 -12.39 11.41
N PRO A 202 1.84 -13.19 12.41
CA PRO A 202 0.94 -12.71 13.46
C PRO A 202 1.56 -11.53 14.21
N GLY A 203 0.78 -10.47 14.42
CA GLY A 203 1.23 -9.24 15.09
C GLY A 203 1.29 -8.02 14.20
N VAL A 204 1.50 -8.18 12.88
CA VAL A 204 1.91 -7.06 12.00
C VAL A 204 0.80 -6.09 11.57
N GLY A 205 -0.43 -6.24 12.06
CA GLY A 205 -1.53 -5.31 11.76
C GLY A 205 -2.28 -5.56 10.45
N LYS A 206 -2.36 -6.82 9.99
CA LYS A 206 -3.14 -7.19 8.78
C LYS A 206 -4.60 -6.74 8.85
N ASP A 207 -5.28 -7.01 9.97
CA ASP A 207 -6.71 -6.71 10.13
C ASP A 207 -6.96 -5.20 10.28
N LEU A 208 -6.03 -4.47 10.90
CA LEU A 208 -6.03 -3.00 10.92
C LEU A 208 -5.86 -2.41 9.51
N PHE A 209 -4.96 -2.96 8.71
CA PHE A 209 -4.77 -2.54 7.32
C PHE A 209 -6.01 -2.84 6.48
N LEU A 210 -6.53 -4.08 6.55
CA LEU A 210 -7.72 -4.51 5.83
C LEU A 210 -8.94 -3.64 6.18
N SER A 211 -9.17 -3.38 7.46
CA SER A 211 -10.30 -2.54 7.89
C SER A 211 -10.21 -1.09 7.44
N ASN A 212 -9.00 -0.53 7.28
CA ASN A 212 -8.82 0.78 6.65
C ASN A 212 -9.09 0.73 5.14
N VAL A 213 -8.65 -0.32 4.44
CA VAL A 213 -9.00 -0.56 3.03
C VAL A 213 -10.52 -0.61 2.85
N LEU A 214 -11.25 -1.35 3.70
CA LEU A 214 -12.70 -1.48 3.59
C LEU A 214 -13.44 -0.17 3.88
N ARG A 215 -12.90 0.70 4.72
CA ARG A 215 -13.43 2.07 4.92
C ARG A 215 -13.22 2.95 3.70
N ASP A 216 -12.04 2.89 3.07
CA ASP A 216 -11.80 3.59 1.81
C ASP A 216 -12.71 3.05 0.70
N VAL A 217 -12.95 1.74 0.65
CA VAL A 217 -13.92 1.11 -0.26
C VAL A 217 -15.32 1.64 0.01
N ARG A 218 -15.78 1.67 1.26
CA ARG A 218 -17.11 2.20 1.61
C ARG A 218 -17.25 3.67 1.23
N SER A 219 -16.18 4.46 1.37
CA SER A 219 -16.16 5.87 1.00
C SER A 219 -16.27 6.08 -0.52
N LEU A 220 -15.56 5.26 -1.30
CA LEU A 220 -15.47 5.40 -2.77
C LEU A 220 -16.61 4.66 -3.51
N HIS A 221 -17.08 3.56 -2.94
CA HIS A 221 -18.08 2.66 -3.50
C HIS A 221 -19.19 2.43 -2.46
N PRO A 222 -20.00 3.46 -2.13
CA PRO A 222 -20.97 3.39 -1.03
C PRO A 222 -22.03 2.29 -1.20
N LYS A 223 -22.28 1.86 -2.45
CA LYS A 223 -23.21 0.79 -2.81
C LYS A 223 -22.58 -0.61 -2.85
N ALA A 224 -21.27 -0.72 -2.64
CA ALA A 224 -20.63 -2.02 -2.57
C ALA A 224 -21.21 -2.83 -1.39
N THR A 225 -21.46 -4.12 -1.60
CA THR A 225 -21.85 -5.03 -0.53
C THR A 225 -20.64 -5.84 -0.09
N ILE A 226 -20.34 -5.83 1.20
CA ILE A 226 -19.12 -6.39 1.78
C ILE A 226 -19.49 -7.51 2.76
N PHE A 227 -19.07 -8.73 2.41
CA PHE A 227 -19.14 -9.92 3.23
C PHE A 227 -17.77 -10.15 3.86
N PHE A 228 -17.71 -10.36 5.17
CA PHE A 228 -16.47 -10.59 5.89
C PHE A 228 -16.55 -11.88 6.69
N ILE A 229 -15.71 -12.84 6.34
CA ILE A 229 -15.55 -14.09 7.07
C ILE A 229 -14.34 -13.93 8.00
N ASP A 230 -14.61 -13.86 9.30
CA ASP A 230 -13.62 -13.75 10.37
C ASP A 230 -13.51 -15.06 11.15
N PRO A 231 -12.54 -15.92 10.80
CA PRO A 231 -12.31 -17.17 11.51
C PRO A 231 -11.55 -16.99 12.84
N LYS A 232 -11.13 -15.76 13.19
CA LYS A 232 -10.45 -15.52 14.47
C LYS A 232 -11.45 -15.17 15.56
N ALA A 233 -12.46 -14.36 15.23
CA ALA A 233 -13.45 -13.83 16.15
C ALA A 233 -12.82 -13.30 17.46
N ASP A 234 -11.63 -12.67 17.37
CA ASP A 234 -10.95 -12.13 18.55
C ASP A 234 -11.74 -10.92 19.06
N PRO A 235 -12.28 -10.95 20.29
CA PRO A 235 -13.10 -9.86 20.82
C PRO A 235 -12.43 -8.48 20.79
N LYS A 236 -11.09 -8.43 20.75
CA LYS A 236 -10.32 -7.18 20.67
C LYS A 236 -10.26 -6.60 19.25
N GLU A 237 -10.48 -7.44 18.24
CA GLU A 237 -10.28 -7.10 16.83
C GLU A 237 -11.60 -7.04 16.04
N VAL A 238 -12.69 -7.63 16.55
CA VAL A 238 -14.03 -7.59 15.91
C VAL A 238 -14.43 -6.15 15.56
N GLY A 239 -14.25 -5.21 16.49
CA GLY A 239 -14.60 -3.81 16.29
C GLY A 239 -13.84 -3.09 15.18
N TYR A 240 -12.78 -3.69 14.60
CA TYR A 240 -12.11 -3.08 13.45
C TYR A 240 -13.05 -2.97 12.26
N PHE A 241 -14.03 -3.86 12.13
CA PHE A 241 -14.85 -3.97 10.93
C PHE A 241 -16.21 -3.26 11.06
N ASP A 242 -16.50 -2.70 12.24
CA ASP A 242 -17.72 -1.96 12.51
C ASP A 242 -17.88 -0.78 11.55
N GLY A 243 -19.07 -0.70 10.93
CA GLY A 243 -19.46 0.36 10.01
C GLY A 243 -18.82 0.29 8.62
N CYS A 244 -18.00 -0.73 8.32
CA CYS A 244 -17.43 -0.92 6.97
C CYS A 244 -17.82 -2.26 6.31
N VAL A 245 -18.46 -3.17 7.03
CA VAL A 245 -18.93 -4.48 6.53
C VAL A 245 -20.45 -4.58 6.66
N ASP A 246 -21.11 -5.20 5.68
CA ASP A 246 -22.57 -5.41 5.71
C ASP A 246 -22.93 -6.77 6.33
N TYR A 247 -22.17 -7.81 5.98
CA TYR A 247 -22.37 -9.18 6.45
C TYR A 247 -21.12 -9.68 7.19
N PRO A 248 -21.01 -9.40 8.50
CA PRO A 248 -19.91 -9.89 9.33
C PRO A 248 -20.23 -11.31 9.86
N PHE A 249 -19.44 -12.30 9.45
CA PHE A 249 -19.51 -13.66 9.98
C PHE A 249 -18.32 -13.91 10.89
N HIS A 250 -18.59 -14.19 12.16
CA HIS A 250 -17.56 -14.44 13.16
C HIS A 250 -17.67 -15.87 13.71
N MET A 251 -16.57 -16.61 13.66
CA MET A 251 -16.43 -17.89 14.35
C MET A 251 -14.99 -18.06 14.79
N ASN A 252 -14.76 -18.35 16.07
CA ASN A 252 -13.42 -18.73 16.54
C ASN A 252 -13.15 -20.19 16.15
N ILE A 253 -12.57 -20.40 14.97
CA ILE A 253 -12.37 -21.76 14.43
C ILE A 253 -11.40 -22.61 15.27
N ALA A 254 -10.67 -22.01 16.21
CA ALA A 254 -9.79 -22.74 17.12
C ALA A 254 -10.56 -23.49 18.23
N GLU A 255 -11.82 -23.11 18.47
CA GLU A 255 -12.68 -23.69 19.51
C GLU A 255 -13.71 -24.67 18.93
N GLU A 256 -13.83 -24.74 17.61
CA GLU A 256 -14.85 -25.53 16.90
C GLU A 256 -14.27 -26.79 16.26
N SER A 257 -15.13 -27.80 16.03
CA SER A 257 -14.72 -28.99 15.30
C SER A 257 -14.53 -28.70 13.81
N PRO A 258 -13.68 -29.47 13.08
CA PRO A 258 -13.52 -29.28 11.64
C PRO A 258 -14.84 -29.30 10.86
N GLN A 259 -15.80 -30.14 11.25
CA GLN A 259 -17.08 -30.27 10.56
C GLN A 259 -17.93 -29.01 10.76
N GLN A 260 -18.03 -28.50 11.98
CA GLN A 260 -18.74 -27.25 12.26
C GLN A 260 -18.13 -26.07 11.50
N VAL A 261 -16.80 -25.99 11.41
CA VAL A 261 -16.14 -24.95 10.61
C VAL A 261 -16.41 -25.13 9.12
N CYS A 262 -16.49 -26.37 8.63
CA CYS A 262 -16.84 -26.64 7.24
C CYS A 262 -18.27 -26.18 6.93
N ASP A 263 -19.23 -26.55 7.76
CA ASP A 263 -20.64 -26.22 7.59
C ASP A 263 -20.82 -24.69 7.64
N TRP A 264 -20.21 -24.03 8.63
CA TRP A 264 -20.23 -22.57 8.76
C TRP A 264 -19.63 -21.83 7.56
N VAL A 265 -18.47 -22.26 7.05
CA VAL A 265 -17.89 -21.62 5.86
C VAL A 265 -18.77 -21.86 4.63
N CYS A 266 -19.36 -23.04 4.48
CA CYS A 266 -20.31 -23.31 3.41
C CYS A 266 -21.53 -22.38 3.50
N GLU A 267 -22.13 -22.22 4.67
CA GLU A 267 -23.25 -21.30 4.91
C GLU A 267 -22.88 -19.85 4.57
N CYS A 268 -21.71 -19.37 5.01
CA CYS A 268 -21.22 -18.03 4.67
C CYS A 268 -21.08 -17.84 3.15
N LEU A 269 -20.58 -18.87 2.45
CA LEU A 269 -20.39 -18.83 1.00
C LEU A 269 -21.73 -18.95 0.25
N GLU A 270 -22.68 -19.71 0.76
CA GLU A 270 -24.04 -19.80 0.21
C GLU A 270 -24.78 -18.47 0.36
N GLU A 271 -24.68 -17.82 1.52
CA GLU A 271 -25.25 -16.49 1.73
C GLU A 271 -24.59 -15.47 0.79
N PHE A 272 -23.27 -15.49 0.71
CA PHE A 272 -22.53 -14.70 -0.27
C PHE A 272 -23.07 -14.98 -1.68
N GLU A 273 -23.09 -16.22 -2.16
CA GLU A 273 -23.49 -16.56 -3.53
C GLU A 273 -24.95 -16.20 -3.84
N SER A 274 -25.85 -16.34 -2.88
CA SER A 274 -27.28 -16.03 -3.03
C SER A 274 -27.57 -14.53 -3.20
N PHE A 275 -26.68 -13.67 -2.70
CA PHE A 275 -26.86 -12.23 -2.79
C PHE A 275 -26.63 -11.71 -4.21
N ASP A 276 -27.64 -11.06 -4.79
CA ASP A 276 -27.49 -10.38 -6.08
C ASP A 276 -27.14 -8.90 -5.88
N ALA A 277 -25.91 -8.53 -6.26
CA ALA A 277 -25.47 -7.13 -6.24
C ALA A 277 -25.89 -6.36 -7.51
N GLY A 278 -26.55 -7.01 -8.47
CA GLY A 278 -26.90 -6.42 -9.76
C GLY A 278 -25.64 -5.98 -10.50
N THR A 279 -25.55 -4.67 -10.77
CA THR A 279 -24.38 -4.05 -11.42
C THR A 279 -23.37 -3.46 -10.42
N GLU A 280 -23.65 -3.55 -9.12
CA GLU A 280 -22.81 -2.98 -8.07
C GLU A 280 -21.71 -3.96 -7.63
N LEU A 281 -20.73 -3.47 -6.86
CA LEU A 281 -19.62 -4.29 -6.38
C LEU A 281 -20.04 -5.22 -5.25
N LYS A 282 -19.58 -6.47 -5.33
CA LYS A 282 -19.78 -7.50 -4.30
C LYS A 282 -18.43 -8.02 -3.82
N ILE A 283 -18.14 -7.84 -2.55
CA ILE A 283 -16.79 -8.07 -2.01
C ILE A 283 -16.84 -9.19 -0.98
N LEU A 284 -16.06 -10.24 -1.21
CA LEU A 284 -15.80 -11.27 -0.22
C LEU A 284 -14.45 -10.99 0.44
N CYS A 285 -14.46 -10.78 1.74
CA CYS A 285 -13.28 -10.59 2.57
C CYS A 285 -13.08 -11.81 3.48
N PHE A 286 -11.86 -12.35 3.53
CA PHE A 286 -11.55 -13.52 4.36
C PHE A 286 -10.36 -13.22 5.28
N GLY A 287 -10.60 -13.18 6.59
CA GLY A 287 -9.68 -12.64 7.60
C GLY A 287 -8.49 -13.54 7.98
N GLU A 288 -8.51 -14.83 7.67
CA GLU A 288 -7.34 -15.74 7.75
C GLU A 288 -7.60 -17.03 6.96
N ILE A 289 -7.19 -17.06 5.69
CA ILE A 289 -7.49 -18.23 4.84
C ILE A 289 -6.68 -19.48 5.19
N ALA A 290 -5.42 -19.34 5.63
CA ALA A 290 -4.54 -20.50 5.78
C ALA A 290 -4.94 -21.40 6.96
N ALA A 291 -5.39 -20.80 8.07
CA ALA A 291 -5.85 -21.57 9.22
C ALA A 291 -7.11 -22.37 8.87
N THR A 292 -8.08 -21.73 8.21
CA THR A 292 -9.31 -22.38 7.74
C THR A 292 -8.99 -23.50 6.73
N MET A 293 -8.18 -23.22 5.72
CA MET A 293 -7.79 -24.21 4.70
C MET A 293 -7.08 -25.43 5.31
N LYS A 294 -6.24 -25.21 6.33
CA LYS A 294 -5.57 -26.30 7.05
C LYS A 294 -6.57 -27.17 7.81
N LEU A 295 -7.53 -26.57 8.51
CA LEU A 295 -8.54 -27.30 9.27
C LEU A 295 -9.44 -28.12 8.33
N LEU A 296 -9.91 -27.51 7.25
CA LEU A 296 -10.76 -28.17 6.25
C LEU A 296 -10.02 -29.23 5.44
N GLY A 297 -8.68 -29.19 5.38
CA GLY A 297 -7.86 -30.26 4.82
C GLY A 297 -8.02 -31.60 5.53
N THR A 298 -8.57 -31.61 6.76
CA THR A 298 -8.90 -32.84 7.50
C THR A 298 -10.21 -33.49 7.05
N ILE A 299 -11.06 -32.76 6.32
CA ILE A 299 -12.33 -33.25 5.79
C ILE A 299 -12.16 -33.55 4.30
N LYS A 300 -12.55 -34.76 3.91
CA LYS A 300 -12.41 -35.24 2.52
C LYS A 300 -13.16 -34.31 1.56
N GLY A 301 -12.42 -33.59 0.72
CA GLY A 301 -12.97 -32.76 -0.36
C GLY A 301 -13.34 -31.33 0.05
N ALA A 302 -13.41 -31.00 1.33
CA ALA A 302 -13.83 -29.67 1.80
C ALA A 302 -12.85 -28.57 1.36
N ALA A 303 -11.55 -28.78 1.60
CA ALA A 303 -10.52 -27.84 1.14
C ALA A 303 -10.54 -27.68 -0.40
N GLN A 304 -10.72 -28.76 -1.16
CA GLN A 304 -10.79 -28.70 -2.62
C GLN A 304 -12.01 -27.91 -3.11
N LEU A 305 -13.16 -28.07 -2.45
CA LEU A 305 -14.37 -27.31 -2.75
C LEU A 305 -14.15 -25.81 -2.55
N LEU A 306 -13.59 -25.40 -1.41
CA LEU A 306 -13.30 -23.99 -1.15
C LEU A 306 -12.30 -23.40 -2.15
N LYS A 307 -11.24 -24.16 -2.49
CA LYS A 307 -10.29 -23.73 -3.53
C LYS A 307 -11.01 -23.45 -4.85
N ALA A 308 -11.88 -24.36 -5.28
CA ALA A 308 -12.64 -24.19 -6.52
C ALA A 308 -13.52 -22.93 -6.48
N LYS A 309 -14.16 -22.64 -5.35
CA LYS A 309 -14.95 -21.42 -5.15
C LYS A 309 -14.07 -20.16 -5.21
N PHE A 310 -12.96 -20.11 -4.48
CA PHE A 310 -12.06 -18.96 -4.49
C PHE A 310 -11.42 -18.71 -5.86
N VAL A 311 -11.06 -19.77 -6.59
CA VAL A 311 -10.59 -19.67 -7.97
C VAL A 311 -11.69 -19.13 -8.88
N SER A 312 -12.94 -19.60 -8.73
CA SER A 312 -14.09 -19.08 -9.48
C SER A 312 -14.31 -17.57 -9.25
N TYR A 313 -14.29 -17.13 -7.99
CA TYR A 313 -14.45 -15.73 -7.62
C TYR A 313 -13.31 -14.85 -8.14
N SER A 314 -12.07 -15.32 -8.00
CA SER A 314 -10.89 -14.54 -8.41
C SER A 314 -10.70 -14.49 -9.93
N SER A 315 -11.03 -15.56 -10.66
CA SER A 315 -10.83 -15.62 -12.12
C SER A 315 -12.00 -15.05 -12.92
N SER A 316 -13.23 -15.47 -12.62
CA SER A 316 -14.43 -15.14 -13.40
C SER A 316 -15.33 -14.10 -12.72
N GLY A 317 -15.07 -13.81 -11.44
CA GLY A 317 -15.88 -12.90 -10.64
C GLY A 317 -15.89 -11.45 -11.12
N ASP A 318 -14.82 -10.98 -11.79
CA ASP A 318 -14.71 -9.59 -12.25
C ASP A 318 -15.86 -9.19 -13.17
N SER A 319 -16.27 -10.10 -14.07
CA SER A 319 -17.41 -9.91 -14.97
C SER A 319 -18.77 -9.79 -14.25
N ARG A 320 -18.84 -10.22 -12.99
CA ARG A 320 -20.02 -10.18 -12.11
C ARG A 320 -19.87 -9.14 -10.98
N GLY A 321 -18.89 -8.24 -11.08
CA GLY A 321 -18.61 -7.26 -10.03
C GLY A 321 -18.07 -7.86 -8.72
N ILE A 322 -17.60 -9.11 -8.73
CA ILE A 322 -17.08 -9.79 -7.55
C ILE A 322 -15.60 -9.47 -7.35
N LYS A 323 -15.23 -9.06 -6.14
CA LYS A 323 -13.83 -8.88 -5.71
C LYS A 323 -13.56 -9.74 -4.48
N PHE A 324 -12.40 -10.40 -4.48
CA PHE A 324 -11.99 -11.24 -3.37
C PHE A 324 -10.74 -10.68 -2.68
N ILE A 325 -10.87 -10.37 -1.39
CA ILE A 325 -9.77 -9.93 -0.54
C ILE A 325 -9.53 -10.99 0.53
N ALA A 326 -8.31 -11.53 0.59
CA ALA A 326 -7.95 -12.51 1.59
C ALA A 326 -6.77 -12.01 2.42
N SER A 327 -6.73 -12.40 3.69
CA SER A 327 -5.55 -12.24 4.52
C SER A 327 -4.99 -13.59 4.96
N SER A 328 -3.67 -13.69 5.09
CA SER A 328 -3.01 -14.89 5.59
C SER A 328 -1.71 -14.61 6.35
N GLN A 329 -1.40 -15.49 7.29
CA GLN A 329 -0.07 -15.57 7.90
C GLN A 329 0.96 -16.35 7.07
N ASN A 330 0.51 -17.14 6.10
CA ASN A 330 1.35 -17.92 5.23
C ASN A 330 1.29 -17.36 3.80
N ALA A 331 2.42 -17.36 3.11
CA ALA A 331 2.51 -16.93 1.70
C ALA A 331 2.66 -18.12 0.73
N HIS A 332 2.96 -19.31 1.26
CA HIS A 332 3.20 -20.53 0.48
C HIS A 332 1.90 -21.08 -0.09
N THR A 333 1.95 -21.51 -1.35
CA THR A 333 0.84 -22.01 -2.16
C THR A 333 0.05 -23.12 -1.46
N ASP A 334 0.77 -24.05 -0.83
CA ASP A 334 0.18 -25.22 -0.19
C ASP A 334 -0.64 -24.84 1.05
N GLY A 335 -0.24 -23.76 1.73
CA GLY A 335 -0.89 -23.30 2.96
C GLY A 335 -2.12 -22.42 2.72
N ILE A 336 -2.13 -21.62 1.66
CA ILE A 336 -3.25 -20.71 1.33
C ILE A 336 -4.28 -21.34 0.40
N GLY A 337 -3.94 -22.48 -0.21
CA GLY A 337 -4.81 -23.21 -1.10
C GLY A 337 -4.77 -22.77 -2.57
N PHE A 338 -3.93 -21.81 -2.92
CA PHE A 338 -3.72 -21.36 -4.30
C PHE A 338 -2.41 -21.93 -4.85
N ASN A 339 -2.41 -22.44 -6.07
CA ASN A 339 -1.17 -22.72 -6.79
C ASN A 339 -0.48 -21.42 -7.25
N GLY A 340 0.73 -21.52 -7.80
CA GLY A 340 1.51 -20.35 -8.21
C GLY A 340 0.83 -19.47 -9.28
N GLY A 341 0.05 -20.09 -10.17
CA GLY A 341 -0.73 -19.38 -11.19
C GLY A 341 -1.95 -18.68 -10.60
N GLU A 342 -2.69 -19.34 -9.72
CA GLU A 342 -3.85 -18.76 -9.03
C GLU A 342 -3.45 -17.58 -8.14
N ARG A 343 -2.28 -17.66 -7.49
CA ARG A 343 -1.76 -16.54 -6.70
C ARG A 343 -1.45 -15.30 -7.55
N SER A 344 -1.11 -15.46 -8.83
CA SER A 344 -0.82 -14.33 -9.73
C SER A 344 -2.05 -13.46 -10.05
N ILE A 345 -3.25 -13.98 -9.78
CA ILE A 345 -4.52 -13.24 -9.92
C ILE A 345 -4.66 -12.17 -8.82
N PHE A 346 -3.96 -12.36 -7.70
CA PHE A 346 -4.03 -11.44 -6.57
C PHE A 346 -2.96 -10.35 -6.67
N THR A 347 -3.36 -9.14 -6.30
CA THR A 347 -2.43 -8.07 -5.96
C THR A 347 -1.86 -8.36 -4.57
N PRO A 348 -0.55 -8.63 -4.42
CA PRO A 348 0.02 -8.97 -3.13
C PRO A 348 0.28 -7.72 -2.29
N ILE A 349 -0.17 -7.75 -1.04
CA ILE A 349 0.19 -6.76 -0.01
C ILE A 349 0.95 -7.49 1.08
N VAL A 350 2.20 -7.13 1.35
CA VAL A 350 3.03 -7.85 2.32
C VAL A 350 3.47 -6.92 3.43
N LEU A 351 3.15 -7.26 4.68
CA LEU A 351 3.51 -6.51 5.88
C LEU A 351 4.61 -7.24 6.64
N ILE A 352 5.69 -6.51 6.98
CA ILE A 352 6.82 -7.01 7.77
C ILE A 352 7.08 -6.07 8.92
N SER A 353 7.20 -6.61 10.14
CA SER A 353 7.61 -5.84 11.34
C SER A 353 9.12 -5.97 11.56
N ALA A 354 9.77 -4.89 11.99
CA ALA A 354 11.17 -4.91 12.42
C ALA A 354 11.45 -5.99 13.49
N ALA A 355 10.49 -6.24 14.38
CA ALA A 355 10.63 -7.23 15.45
C ALA A 355 10.57 -8.69 14.97
N GLN A 356 10.14 -8.93 13.72
CA GLN A 356 9.80 -10.25 13.21
C GLN A 356 10.36 -10.51 11.80
N ILE A 357 11.47 -9.85 11.44
CA ILE A 357 12.13 -10.07 10.14
C ILE A 357 12.51 -11.54 9.92
N PRO A 358 13.15 -12.25 10.89
CA PRO A 358 13.46 -13.68 10.71
C PRO A 358 12.22 -14.54 10.46
N ALA A 359 11.12 -14.26 11.17
CA ALA A 359 9.86 -14.98 10.99
C ALA A 359 9.23 -14.69 9.60
N SER A 360 9.54 -13.55 9.01
CA SER A 360 9.00 -13.11 7.71
C SER A 360 9.82 -13.65 6.52
N GLU A 361 10.98 -14.29 6.75
CA GLU A 361 11.78 -14.87 5.66
C GLU A 361 11.00 -15.87 4.81
N GLN A 362 10.12 -16.66 5.43
CA GLN A 362 9.31 -17.63 4.73
C GLN A 362 8.32 -16.96 3.77
N ILE A 363 7.79 -15.79 4.15
CA ILE A 363 6.91 -14.98 3.30
C ILE A 363 7.69 -14.47 2.08
N LEU A 364 8.90 -13.96 2.29
CA LEU A 364 9.78 -13.47 1.23
C LEU A 364 10.22 -14.59 0.27
N LYS A 365 10.42 -15.81 0.79
CA LYS A 365 10.79 -16.99 0.01
C LYS A 365 9.64 -17.59 -0.80
N ALA A 366 8.38 -17.34 -0.41
CA ALA A 366 7.21 -17.93 -1.04
C ALA A 366 6.93 -17.46 -2.48
N GLN A 367 7.77 -16.59 -3.06
CA GLN A 367 7.65 -16.08 -4.43
C GLN A 367 6.35 -15.31 -4.70
N ILE A 368 5.80 -14.66 -3.67
CA ILE A 368 4.69 -13.71 -3.80
C ILE A 368 5.18 -12.32 -4.25
N ILE A 369 6.47 -12.02 -4.05
CA ILE A 369 7.17 -10.83 -4.54
C ILE A 369 8.21 -11.27 -5.57
N SER A 370 8.27 -10.55 -6.70
CA SER A 370 9.31 -10.74 -7.73
C SER A 370 10.70 -10.63 -7.12
N SER A 371 11.63 -11.49 -7.55
CA SER A 371 12.95 -11.59 -6.91
C SER A 371 13.74 -10.28 -6.93
N ASP A 372 13.57 -9.47 -7.97
CA ASP A 372 14.20 -8.14 -8.13
C ASP A 372 13.64 -7.08 -7.17
N LYS A 373 12.46 -7.31 -6.58
CA LYS A 373 11.83 -6.42 -5.62
C LYS A 373 11.95 -6.91 -4.17
N ARG A 374 12.60 -8.05 -3.93
CA ARG A 374 12.81 -8.55 -2.56
C ARG A 374 13.94 -7.78 -1.90
N LEU A 375 13.65 -7.25 -0.73
CA LEU A 375 14.63 -6.58 0.13
C LEU A 375 15.34 -7.61 1.01
N SER A 376 16.62 -7.38 1.26
CA SER A 376 17.39 -8.05 2.31
C SER A 376 16.89 -7.68 3.70
N SER A 377 17.26 -8.46 4.72
CA SER A 377 16.94 -8.17 6.12
C SER A 377 17.40 -6.77 6.53
N THR A 378 18.61 -6.35 6.12
CA THR A 378 19.17 -5.03 6.44
C THR A 378 18.41 -3.87 5.77
N GLU A 379 17.95 -4.08 4.54
CA GLU A 379 17.12 -3.09 3.83
C GLU A 379 15.73 -2.97 4.47
N LEU A 380 15.14 -4.10 4.88
CA LEU A 380 13.87 -4.11 5.61
C LEU A 380 13.99 -3.42 6.97
N GLU A 381 15.06 -3.67 7.72
CA GLU A 381 15.32 -2.95 8.98
C GLU A 381 15.41 -1.45 8.77
N THR A 382 16.16 -1.03 7.74
CA THR A 382 16.32 0.39 7.37
C THR A 382 14.97 1.01 7.01
N LEU A 383 14.14 0.28 6.28
CA LEU A 383 12.82 0.75 5.88
C LEU A 383 11.85 0.83 7.06
N CYS A 384 11.82 -0.18 7.92
CA CYS A 384 11.00 -0.19 9.13
C CYS A 384 11.37 0.94 10.10
N LYS A 385 12.66 1.31 10.20
CA LYS A 385 13.12 2.46 11.01
C LYS A 385 12.54 3.80 10.55
N LYS A 386 12.17 3.91 9.27
CA LYS A 386 11.52 5.12 8.71
C LYS A 386 10.01 5.15 8.98
N SER A 387 9.43 4.06 9.45
CA SER A 387 8.00 3.95 9.73
C SER A 387 7.69 4.31 11.19
N PRO A 388 6.67 5.15 11.47
CA PRO A 388 6.26 5.48 12.83
C PRO A 388 5.84 4.26 13.65
N VAL A 389 5.40 3.19 12.97
CA VAL A 389 4.92 1.94 13.59
C VAL A 389 5.90 0.77 13.46
N GLY A 390 7.16 1.03 13.09
CA GLY A 390 8.20 0.00 12.95
C GLY A 390 7.90 -1.12 11.94
N ARG A 391 7.13 -0.84 10.88
CA ARG A 391 6.71 -1.83 9.85
C ARG A 391 7.05 -1.35 8.45
N ALA A 392 7.31 -2.30 7.56
CA ALA A 392 7.44 -2.10 6.12
C ALA A 392 6.27 -2.77 5.41
N ILE A 393 5.83 -2.18 4.31
CA ILE A 393 4.75 -2.70 3.49
C ILE A 393 5.16 -2.73 2.02
N TYR A 394 5.04 -3.91 1.41
CA TYR A 394 5.09 -4.07 -0.04
C TYR A 394 3.69 -3.89 -0.60
N HIS A 395 3.56 -3.01 -1.60
CA HIS A 395 2.29 -2.74 -2.26
C HIS A 395 2.34 -3.22 -3.71
N GLY A 396 1.68 -4.34 -4.00
CA GLY A 396 1.70 -4.96 -5.33
C GLY A 396 1.15 -4.08 -6.46
N GLY A 397 0.22 -3.17 -6.15
CA GLY A 397 -0.28 -2.20 -7.13
C GLY A 397 0.79 -1.20 -7.60
N PHE A 398 1.73 -0.86 -6.72
CA PHE A 398 2.88 0.01 -7.03
C PHE A 398 4.16 -0.79 -7.35
N ASN A 399 4.13 -2.11 -7.11
CA ASN A 399 5.30 -2.99 -7.23
C ASN A 399 6.51 -2.48 -6.41
N GLN A 400 6.25 -1.91 -5.22
CA GLN A 400 7.25 -1.19 -4.42
C GLN A 400 7.03 -1.35 -2.90
N TRP A 401 8.12 -1.21 -2.14
CA TRP A 401 8.14 -1.15 -0.69
C TRP A 401 8.03 0.28 -0.14
N PHE A 402 7.28 0.43 0.94
CA PHE A 402 7.08 1.69 1.65
C PHE A 402 7.28 1.49 3.17
N PRO A 403 7.75 2.52 3.89
CA PRO A 403 7.57 2.53 5.34
C PRO A 403 6.07 2.63 5.64
N MET A 404 5.56 1.77 6.51
CA MET A 404 4.13 1.74 6.80
C MET A 404 3.72 3.00 7.59
N PRO A 405 2.74 3.79 7.11
CA PRO A 405 2.21 4.90 7.88
C PRO A 405 1.44 4.39 9.10
N GLU A 406 1.24 5.27 10.09
CA GLU A 406 0.29 5.00 11.16
C GLU A 406 -1.13 5.07 10.57
N LEU A 407 -1.92 4.03 10.80
CA LEU A 407 -3.29 3.94 10.30
C LEU A 407 -4.27 4.36 11.39
N PRO A 408 -5.36 5.05 11.04
CA PRO A 408 -6.46 5.30 11.97
C PRO A 408 -6.99 4.00 12.57
N ASN A 409 -7.22 4.04 13.87
CA ASN A 409 -7.78 2.94 14.63
C ASN A 409 -9.24 3.23 15.00
N TYR A 410 -10.12 2.32 14.60
CA TYR A 410 -11.57 2.46 14.78
C TYR A 410 -12.17 1.48 15.80
N SER A 411 -11.42 0.48 16.29
CA SER A 411 -11.95 -0.57 17.19
C SER A 411 -11.79 -0.26 18.67
N GLY A 412 -11.24 0.91 19.00
CA GLY A 412 -10.87 1.23 20.36
C GLY A 412 -9.70 0.39 20.90
N TYR A 413 -9.19 -0.67 20.26
CA TYR A 413 -8.01 -1.42 20.69
C TYR A 413 -6.78 -1.07 19.86
N ASN A 414 -5.80 -0.37 20.44
CA ASN A 414 -4.53 -0.07 19.78
C ASN A 414 -3.59 -1.27 19.87
N ARG A 415 -3.37 -1.93 18.73
CA ARG A 415 -2.50 -3.11 18.59
C ARG A 415 -1.01 -2.78 18.79
N ASP A 416 -0.57 -1.62 18.35
CA ASP A 416 0.85 -1.23 18.44
C ASP A 416 1.26 -0.93 19.88
N THR A 417 0.35 -0.37 20.69
CA THR A 417 0.55 -0.16 22.14
C THR A 417 -0.03 -1.30 23.00
N ARG A 418 -0.75 -2.25 22.40
CA ARG A 418 -1.52 -3.32 23.06
C ARG A 418 -2.46 -2.82 24.15
N SER A 419 -3.04 -1.64 23.96
CA SER A 419 -3.91 -0.99 24.94
C SER A 419 -5.20 -0.54 24.27
N PHE A 420 -6.31 -0.56 25.00
CA PHE A 420 -7.50 0.15 24.53
C PHE A 420 -7.22 1.66 24.51
N SER A 421 -7.64 2.33 23.44
CA SER A 421 -7.48 3.75 23.22
C SER A 421 -8.17 4.53 24.32
N ASN A 422 -7.66 5.73 24.56
CA ASN A 422 -8.20 6.68 25.51
C ASN A 422 -9.67 7.02 25.30
N GLN A 423 -10.38 6.58 24.25
CA GLN A 423 -11.82 6.82 24.14
C GLN A 423 -12.64 5.99 25.15
N GLN A 424 -12.30 4.72 25.39
CA GLN A 424 -12.93 3.94 26.46
C GLN A 424 -12.51 4.48 27.83
N THR A 425 -11.23 4.80 28.02
CA THR A 425 -10.73 5.40 29.27
C THR A 425 -11.30 6.80 29.50
N ALA A 426 -11.50 7.61 28.46
CA ALA A 426 -12.10 8.95 28.54
C ALA A 426 -13.61 8.88 28.70
N LEU A 427 -14.28 7.89 28.10
CA LEU A 427 -15.69 7.62 28.34
C LEU A 427 -15.89 7.16 29.78
N LEU A 428 -15.06 6.26 30.29
CA LEU A 428 -15.05 5.85 31.69
C LEU A 428 -14.71 7.02 32.62
N ALA A 429 -13.70 7.83 32.31
CA ALA A 429 -13.37 9.02 33.09
C ALA A 429 -14.51 10.06 33.08
N LYS A 430 -15.21 10.21 31.95
CA LYS A 430 -16.42 11.04 31.85
C LYS A 430 -17.58 10.45 32.65
N LEU A 431 -17.78 9.13 32.62
CA LEU A 431 -18.78 8.43 33.44
C LEU A 431 -18.46 8.47 34.94
N GLU A 432 -17.19 8.56 35.30
CA GLU A 432 -16.73 8.76 36.68
C GLU A 432 -16.93 10.21 37.13
N ALA A 433 -16.66 11.18 36.24
CA ALA A 433 -16.77 12.61 36.52
C ALA A 433 -18.18 13.21 36.35
N THR A 434 -19.08 12.54 35.62
CA THR A 434 -20.44 13.03 35.35
C THR A 434 -21.25 13.17 36.65
N GLN A 435 -22.06 14.21 36.73
CA GLN A 435 -23.05 14.39 37.80
C GLN A 435 -24.38 13.72 37.47
N GLU A 436 -24.53 13.23 36.24
CA GLU A 436 -25.76 12.60 35.78
C GLU A 436 -25.99 11.27 36.50
N THR A 437 -27.28 10.99 36.77
CA THR A 437 -27.68 9.88 37.63
C THR A 437 -28.05 8.63 36.86
N THR A 438 -28.28 8.76 35.55
CA THR A 438 -28.58 7.66 34.64
C THR A 438 -27.66 7.70 33.41
N VAL A 439 -27.44 6.53 32.80
CA VAL A 439 -26.66 6.45 31.55
C VAL A 439 -27.37 7.21 30.42
N ASN A 440 -28.71 7.20 30.41
CA ASN A 440 -29.48 7.93 29.41
C ASN A 440 -29.27 9.44 29.49
N GLU A 441 -29.36 10.03 30.70
CA GLU A 441 -29.08 11.45 30.92
C GLU A 441 -27.66 11.82 30.53
N PHE A 442 -26.67 10.98 30.86
CA PHE A 442 -25.29 11.19 30.42
C PHE A 442 -25.17 11.22 28.88
N VAL A 443 -25.82 10.29 28.18
CA VAL A 443 -25.79 10.21 26.72
C VAL A 443 -26.53 11.38 26.06
N THR A 444 -27.67 11.82 26.60
CA THR A 444 -28.47 12.89 26.01
C THR A 444 -27.95 14.28 26.38
N ASN A 445 -27.60 14.50 27.65
CA ASN A 445 -27.29 15.83 28.18
C ASN A 445 -25.81 16.18 28.05
N GLU A 446 -24.91 15.24 28.37
CA GLU A 446 -23.47 15.49 28.32
C GLU A 446 -22.85 15.15 26.95
N LEU A 447 -23.32 14.09 26.29
CA LEU A 447 -22.84 13.72 24.95
C LEU A 447 -23.65 14.34 23.81
N GLY A 448 -24.83 14.92 24.09
CA GLY A 448 -25.68 15.60 23.10
C GLY A 448 -26.23 14.66 22.02
N LEU A 449 -26.33 13.36 22.31
CA LEU A 449 -26.80 12.36 21.36
C LEU A 449 -28.31 12.15 21.48
N SER A 450 -28.97 11.90 20.35
CA SER A 450 -30.41 11.61 20.29
C SER A 450 -30.73 10.58 19.20
N GLY A 451 -31.91 9.96 19.31
CA GLY A 451 -32.40 8.94 18.37
C GLY A 451 -31.51 7.69 18.34
N ASP A 452 -31.37 7.09 17.16
CA ASP A 452 -30.63 5.83 16.94
C ASP A 452 -29.15 5.91 17.40
N LYS A 453 -28.55 7.11 17.40
CA LYS A 453 -27.19 7.32 17.91
C LYS A 453 -27.11 7.25 19.43
N ALA A 454 -28.17 7.68 20.14
CA ALA A 454 -28.23 7.58 21.59
C ALA A 454 -28.44 6.13 22.03
N GLU A 455 -29.31 5.37 21.34
CA GLU A 455 -29.52 3.95 21.64
C GLU A 455 -28.24 3.13 21.45
N LYS A 456 -27.50 3.34 20.36
CA LYS A 456 -26.20 2.68 20.13
C LYS A 456 -25.18 3.03 21.22
N MET A 457 -25.15 4.29 21.67
CA MET A 457 -24.24 4.72 22.73
C MET A 457 -24.64 4.16 24.10
N LEU A 458 -25.93 4.05 24.41
CA LEU A 458 -26.43 3.42 25.63
C LEU A 458 -25.99 1.97 25.73
N THR A 459 -26.15 1.20 24.64
CA THR A 459 -25.68 -0.19 24.55
C THR A 459 -24.18 -0.28 24.73
N ALA A 460 -23.41 0.56 24.03
CA ALA A 460 -21.96 0.58 24.14
C ALA A 460 -21.47 0.92 25.57
N VAL A 461 -22.10 1.89 26.25
CA VAL A 461 -21.77 2.21 27.65
C VAL A 461 -22.10 1.05 28.58
N ALA A 462 -23.24 0.38 28.40
CA ALA A 462 -23.61 -0.77 29.21
C ALA A 462 -22.59 -1.91 29.05
N GLU A 463 -22.20 -2.24 27.82
CA GLU A 463 -21.19 -3.25 27.51
C GLU A 463 -19.83 -2.90 28.12
N VAL A 464 -19.38 -1.64 28.01
CA VAL A 464 -18.12 -1.19 28.61
C VAL A 464 -18.14 -1.31 30.13
N LEU A 465 -19.24 -0.93 30.79
CA LEU A 465 -19.37 -1.04 32.25
C LEU A 465 -19.33 -2.51 32.71
N GLU A 466 -19.93 -3.42 31.95
CA GLU A 466 -19.97 -4.85 32.24
C GLU A 466 -18.61 -5.53 31.99
N GLN A 467 -17.96 -5.25 30.86
CA GLN A 467 -16.64 -5.78 30.50
C GLN A 467 -15.56 -5.37 31.51
N GLU A 468 -15.55 -4.11 31.94
CA GLU A 468 -14.54 -3.56 32.87
C GLU A 468 -14.84 -3.84 34.35
N LYS A 469 -15.95 -4.55 34.65
CA LYS A 469 -16.37 -4.95 36.01
C LYS A 469 -16.41 -3.77 37.01
N ARG A 470 -16.76 -2.55 36.55
CA ARG A 470 -16.78 -1.32 37.37
C ARG A 470 -18.00 -1.25 38.28
N LYS A 471 -18.01 -2.08 39.33
CA LYS A 471 -19.12 -2.22 40.29
C LYS A 471 -19.64 -0.91 40.87
N SER A 472 -18.78 0.09 41.09
CA SER A 472 -19.15 1.41 41.61
C SER A 472 -19.99 2.23 40.63
N LEU A 473 -19.64 2.23 39.35
CA LEU A 473 -20.39 2.92 38.29
C LEU A 473 -21.68 2.18 37.96
N ILE A 474 -21.63 0.84 37.92
CA ILE A 474 -22.83 0.01 37.78
C ILE A 474 -23.81 0.31 38.92
N ALA A 475 -23.32 0.44 40.16
CA ALA A 475 -24.15 0.81 41.29
C ALA A 475 -24.69 2.24 41.17
N LYS A 476 -23.86 3.23 40.81
CA LYS A 476 -24.25 4.64 40.61
C LYS A 476 -25.42 4.78 39.62
N PHE A 477 -25.37 4.07 38.50
CA PHE A 477 -26.39 4.15 37.46
C PHE A 477 -27.59 3.20 37.69
N LYS A 478 -27.44 2.13 38.48
CA LYS A 478 -28.56 1.24 38.87
C LYS A 478 -29.32 1.74 40.10
N SER A 479 -28.72 2.56 40.98
CA SER A 479 -29.32 2.98 42.25
C SER A 479 -30.41 4.04 42.13
N ASN A 480 -30.63 4.61 40.94
CA ASN A 480 -31.59 5.71 40.73
C ASN A 480 -32.80 5.32 39.86
N VAL A 481 -33.09 4.02 39.75
CA VAL A 481 -34.46 3.59 39.42
C VAL A 481 -35.33 3.88 40.63
N LYS A 482 -35.86 5.10 40.74
CA LYS A 482 -37.12 5.27 41.48
C LYS A 482 -38.22 4.59 40.65
N PRO A 483 -39.12 3.82 41.28
CA PRO A 483 -40.28 3.27 40.60
C PRO A 483 -41.14 4.37 39.96
#